data_AF-A0A7X6UEN9-F1
#
_entry.id   AF-A0A7X6UEN9-F1
#
_cell.length_a   1.000
_cell.length_b   1.000
_cell.length_c   1.000
_cell.angle_alpha   90.00
_cell.angle_beta   90.00
_cell.angle_gamma   90.00
#
_symmetry.space_group_name_H-M   'P 1'
#
loop_
_entity.id
_entity.type
_entity.pdbx_description
1 polymer ?
#
loop_
_entity_poly.entity_id
_entity_poly.type
_entity_poly.pdbx_seq_one_letter_code
_entity_poly.pdbx_strand_id
1 'polypeptide(L)'
;TEQFVYFSIEFKQRFYSEFMSGKKPRKIIIGMGLDPELLGQSRINGIKQYVMRYAKRDKGFTDILTSPDIYLPVRQTPEEKIRRLEHQLAYTRQELEFVKKIVAANREAQKEWKSKRRQG
;
A
#
# COMPACT_ATOMS: atom_id res chain seq x y z
N THR A 1 -18.59 5.20 -13.76
CA THR A 1 -17.51 5.14 -12.75
C THR A 1 -17.53 3.76 -12.14
N GLU A 2 -16.48 2.95 -12.31
CA GLU A 2 -16.41 1.63 -11.67
C GLU A 2 -16.22 1.78 -10.17
N GLN A 3 -17.22 1.37 -9.38
CA GLN A 3 -17.17 1.41 -7.92
C GLN A 3 -16.50 0.13 -7.41
N PHE A 4 -15.25 0.24 -6.95
CA PHE A 4 -14.52 -0.86 -6.33
C PHE A 4 -14.88 -0.95 -4.85
N VAL A 5 -15.33 -2.13 -4.42
CA VAL A 5 -15.60 -2.44 -3.01
C VAL A 5 -14.49 -3.36 -2.52
N TYR A 6 -13.81 -2.94 -1.45
CA TYR A 6 -12.77 -3.71 -0.79
C TYR A 6 -13.32 -4.37 0.47
N PHE A 7 -13.02 -5.65 0.67
CA PHE A 7 -13.42 -6.40 1.86
C PHE A 7 -12.26 -6.47 2.86
N SER A 8 -12.56 -6.28 4.15
CA SER A 8 -11.60 -6.45 5.23
C SER A 8 -11.09 -7.90 5.34
N ILE A 9 -9.96 -8.11 6.02
CA ILE A 9 -9.49 -9.48 6.35
C ILE A 9 -10.57 -10.24 7.11
N GLU A 10 -11.13 -9.62 8.15
CA GLU A 10 -12.10 -10.22 9.05
C GLU A 10 -13.31 -10.77 8.27
N PHE A 11 -13.82 -9.97 7.32
CA PHE A 11 -14.90 -10.40 6.44
C PHE A 11 -14.51 -11.66 5.66
N LYS A 12 -13.33 -11.69 5.03
CA LYS A 12 -12.88 -12.82 4.22
C LYS A 12 -12.70 -14.08 5.07
N GLN A 13 -12.10 -13.96 6.26
CA GLN A 13 -11.85 -15.07 7.18
C GLN A 13 -13.16 -15.66 7.70
N ARG A 14 -14.07 -14.81 8.20
CA ARG A 14 -15.38 -15.24 8.68
C ARG A 14 -16.19 -15.88 7.55
N PHE A 15 -16.16 -15.30 6.35
CA PHE A 15 -16.84 -15.88 5.19
C PHE A 15 -16.31 -17.26 4.85
N TYR A 16 -14.99 -17.41 4.81
CA TYR A 16 -14.37 -18.69 4.53
C TYR A 16 -14.71 -19.75 5.57
N SER A 17 -14.58 -19.42 6.87
CA SER A 17 -14.90 -20.34 7.97
C SER A 17 -16.36 -20.81 7.92
N GLU A 18 -17.30 -19.86 7.78
CA GLU A 18 -18.72 -20.19 7.68
C GLU A 18 -19.06 -20.98 6.39
N PHE A 19 -18.35 -20.73 5.29
CA PHE A 19 -18.54 -21.49 4.06
C PHE A 19 -17.99 -22.92 4.17
N MET A 20 -16.82 -23.10 4.79
CA MET A 20 -16.20 -24.41 5.02
C MET A 20 -16.99 -25.27 6.01
N SER A 21 -17.76 -24.66 6.92
CA SER A 21 -18.74 -25.36 7.77
C SER A 21 -20.05 -25.72 7.06
N GLY A 22 -20.14 -25.47 5.74
CA GLY A 22 -21.28 -25.90 4.91
C GLY A 22 -22.40 -24.86 4.77
N LYS A 23 -22.26 -23.64 5.32
CA LYS A 23 -23.29 -22.61 5.13
C LYS A 23 -23.30 -22.10 3.69
N LYS A 24 -24.51 -21.84 3.18
CA LYS A 24 -24.68 -21.25 1.84
C LYS A 24 -24.21 -19.79 1.83
N PRO A 25 -23.51 -19.31 0.79
CA PRO A 25 -23.03 -17.93 0.67
C PRO A 25 -24.07 -16.86 1.02
N ARG A 26 -25.31 -17.04 0.55
CA ARG A 26 -26.42 -16.11 0.82
C ARG A 26 -26.75 -15.99 2.32
N LYS A 27 -26.67 -17.09 3.08
CA LYS A 27 -26.91 -17.09 4.54
C LYS A 27 -25.75 -16.47 5.30
N ILE A 28 -24.53 -16.63 4.82
CA ILE A 28 -23.32 -16.02 5.40
C ILE A 28 -23.39 -14.49 5.25
N ILE A 29 -23.76 -14.00 4.06
CA ILE A 29 -23.96 -12.58 3.77
C ILE A 29 -24.99 -11.96 4.71
N ILE A 30 -26.16 -12.61 4.90
CA ILE A 30 -27.16 -12.19 5.89
C ILE A 30 -26.57 -12.15 7.30
N GLY A 31 -25.84 -13.20 7.71
CA GLY A 31 -25.21 -13.28 9.03
C GLY A 31 -24.11 -12.23 9.28
N MET A 32 -23.61 -11.59 8.23
CA MET A 32 -22.66 -10.47 8.28
C MET A 32 -23.35 -9.11 8.24
N GLY A 33 -24.68 -9.05 8.24
CA GLY A 33 -25.45 -7.81 8.20
C GLY A 33 -25.57 -7.19 6.80
N LEU A 34 -25.29 -7.95 5.74
CA LEU A 34 -25.44 -7.49 4.36
C LEU A 34 -26.73 -8.06 3.75
N ASP A 35 -27.41 -7.23 2.96
CA ASP A 35 -28.62 -7.66 2.24
C ASP A 35 -28.25 -8.40 0.94
N PRO A 36 -28.56 -9.70 0.82
CA PRO A 36 -28.29 -10.45 -0.41
C PRO A 36 -29.14 -10.02 -1.61
N GLU A 37 -30.31 -9.41 -1.41
CA GLU A 37 -31.13 -8.90 -2.52
C GLU A 37 -30.49 -7.67 -3.16
N LEU A 38 -29.98 -6.76 -2.33
CA LEU A 38 -29.26 -5.56 -2.82
C LEU A 38 -27.96 -5.93 -3.56
N LEU A 39 -27.28 -6.99 -3.15
CA LEU A 39 -26.07 -7.47 -3.82
C LEU A 39 -26.37 -8.23 -5.10
N GLY A 40 -27.45 -9.02 -5.10
CA GLY A 40 -27.79 -9.94 -6.17
C GLY A 40 -26.89 -11.17 -6.25
N GLN A 41 -27.39 -12.22 -6.89
CA GLN A 41 -26.74 -13.54 -6.90
C GLN A 41 -25.35 -13.53 -7.57
N SER A 42 -25.17 -12.72 -8.62
CA SER A 42 -23.89 -12.59 -9.31
C SER A 42 -22.78 -12.06 -8.39
N ARG A 43 -23.07 -11.02 -7.61
CA ARG A 43 -22.11 -10.44 -6.66
C ARG A 43 -21.76 -11.42 -5.54
N ILE A 44 -22.76 -12.12 -5.01
CA ILE A 44 -22.56 -13.14 -3.97
C ILE A 44 -21.64 -14.26 -4.49
N ASN A 45 -21.86 -14.72 -5.73
CA ASN A 45 -20.99 -15.70 -6.35
C ASN A 45 -19.57 -15.17 -6.56
N GLY A 46 -19.43 -13.90 -6.97
CA GLY A 46 -18.14 -13.22 -7.10
C GLY A 46 -17.37 -13.16 -5.77
N ILE A 47 -18.06 -12.81 -4.66
CA ILE A 47 -17.48 -12.80 -3.31
C ILE A 47 -16.96 -14.20 -2.95
N LYS A 48 -17.78 -15.24 -3.14
CA LYS A 48 -17.36 -16.63 -2.90
C LYS A 48 -16.09 -16.97 -3.67
N GLN A 49 -16.07 -16.72 -4.98
CA GLN A 49 -14.91 -17.03 -5.83
C GLN A 49 -13.65 -16.29 -5.36
N TYR A 50 -13.80 -15.01 -5.05
CA TYR A 50 -12.71 -14.18 -4.54
C TYR A 50 -12.16 -14.73 -3.21
N VAL A 51 -13.01 -14.98 -2.22
CA VAL A 51 -12.59 -15.50 -0.90
C VAL A 51 -11.90 -16.86 -1.04
N MET A 52 -12.44 -17.77 -1.85
CA MET A 52 -11.85 -19.09 -2.08
C MET A 52 -10.49 -19.01 -2.81
N ARG A 53 -10.32 -18.07 -3.75
CA ARG A 53 -9.04 -17.83 -4.42
C ARG A 53 -7.98 -17.31 -3.45
N TYR A 54 -8.36 -16.46 -2.50
CA TYR A 54 -7.45 -15.95 -1.47
C TYR A 54 -7.07 -17.03 -0.46
N ALA A 55 -8.01 -17.90 -0.06
CA ALA A 55 -7.73 -19.01 0.84
C ALA A 55 -6.68 -20.00 0.31
N LYS A 56 -6.59 -20.15 -1.02
CA LYS A 56 -5.63 -21.04 -1.69
C LYS A 56 -4.23 -20.43 -1.86
N ARG A 57 -4.01 -19.16 -1.51
CA ARG A 57 -2.70 -18.53 -1.60
C ARG A 57 -1.84 -18.95 -0.42
N ASP A 58 -0.57 -19.22 -0.69
CA ASP A 58 0.43 -19.57 0.34
C ASP A 58 0.57 -18.48 1.43
N LYS A 59 0.27 -17.23 1.08
CA LYS A 59 0.26 -16.05 1.98
C LYS A 59 -1.03 -15.88 2.81
N GLY A 60 -2.06 -16.70 2.63
CA GLY A 60 -3.33 -16.61 3.36
C GLY A 60 -4.20 -15.38 3.05
N PHE A 61 -5.11 -15.03 3.97
CA PHE A 61 -5.97 -13.84 3.86
C PHE A 61 -5.20 -12.58 4.26
N THR A 62 -4.64 -11.85 3.30
CA THR A 62 -4.03 -10.54 3.55
C THR A 62 -5.03 -9.39 3.33
N ASP A 63 -4.88 -8.33 4.14
CA ASP A 63 -5.55 -7.05 3.88
C ASP A 63 -4.86 -6.40 2.69
N ILE A 64 -5.63 -5.71 1.87
CA ILE A 64 -5.08 -4.90 0.78
C ILE A 64 -4.22 -3.77 1.37
N LEU A 65 -4.50 -3.33 2.60
CA LEU A 65 -3.70 -2.34 3.33
C LEU A 65 -2.36 -2.89 3.88
N THR A 66 -2.22 -4.21 4.03
CA THR A 66 -1.06 -4.84 4.69
C THR A 66 -0.26 -5.73 3.75
N SER A 67 -0.76 -5.99 2.54
CA SER A 67 -0.04 -6.78 1.53
C SER A 67 1.04 -5.91 0.87
N PRO A 68 2.35 -6.19 1.06
CA PRO A 68 3.43 -5.47 0.36
C PRO A 68 3.38 -5.67 -1.16
N ASP A 69 2.66 -6.70 -1.62
CA ASP A 69 2.42 -7.03 -3.04
C ASP A 69 1.32 -6.19 -3.71
N ILE A 70 0.61 -5.34 -2.95
CA ILE A 70 -0.48 -4.53 -3.47
C ILE A 70 -0.16 -3.04 -3.26
N TYR A 71 0.88 -2.58 -3.94
CA TYR A 71 0.69 -1.40 -4.78
C TYR A 71 -0.35 -1.76 -5.84
N LEU A 72 -1.64 -1.82 -5.49
CA LEU A 72 -2.65 -1.67 -6.53
C LEU A 72 -2.37 -0.28 -7.10
N PRO A 73 -2.15 -0.13 -8.42
CA PRO A 73 -2.09 1.19 -8.98
C PRO A 73 -3.46 1.78 -8.72
N VAL A 74 -3.55 2.71 -7.75
CA VAL A 74 -4.25 3.96 -8.07
C VAL A 74 -3.81 4.23 -9.49
N ARG A 75 -4.74 4.23 -10.47
CA ARG A 75 -4.41 4.62 -11.83
C ARG A 75 -3.87 6.04 -11.72
N GLN A 76 -2.58 6.16 -11.41
CA GLN A 76 -1.89 7.42 -11.37
C GLN A 76 -1.94 7.81 -12.81
N THR A 77 -2.65 8.89 -13.08
CA THR A 77 -2.55 9.46 -14.41
C THR A 77 -1.07 9.73 -14.68
N PRO A 78 -0.60 9.68 -15.93
CA PRO A 78 0.79 10.01 -16.25
C PRO A 78 1.25 11.31 -15.54
N GLU A 79 0.36 12.28 -15.39
CA GLU A 79 0.56 13.55 -14.70
C GLU A 79 0.79 13.39 -13.18
N GLU A 80 0.01 12.55 -12.48
CA GLU A 80 0.23 12.31 -11.05
C GLU A 80 1.57 11.60 -10.78
N LYS A 81 1.95 10.69 -11.67
CA LYS A 81 3.25 10.01 -11.61
C LYS A 81 4.39 11.01 -11.86
N ILE A 82 4.25 11.88 -12.87
CA ILE A 82 5.21 12.94 -13.15
C ILE A 82 5.33 13.87 -11.94
N ARG A 83 4.22 14.36 -11.38
CA ARG A 83 4.24 15.25 -10.21
C ARG A 83 4.91 14.62 -9.00
N ARG A 84 4.68 13.33 -8.75
CA ARG A 84 5.35 12.59 -7.68
C ARG A 84 6.85 12.48 -7.92
N LEU A 85 7.25 12.13 -9.15
CA LEU A 85 8.67 12.01 -9.52
C LEU A 85 9.38 13.37 -9.43
N GLU A 86 8.75 14.45 -9.89
CA GLU A 86 9.26 15.82 -9.76
C GLU A 86 9.45 16.21 -8.30
N HIS A 87 8.48 15.91 -7.44
CA HIS A 87 8.60 16.16 -6.01
C HIS A 87 9.75 15.37 -5.38
N GLN A 88 9.90 14.08 -5.73
CA GLN A 88 11.01 13.26 -5.25
C GLN A 88 12.37 13.76 -5.74
N LEU A 89 12.46 14.20 -7.00
CA LEU A 89 13.68 14.78 -7.58
C LEU A 89 14.04 16.10 -6.89
N ALA A 90 13.07 16.99 -6.68
CA ALA A 90 13.28 18.26 -5.99
C ALA A 90 13.79 18.03 -4.56
N TYR A 91 13.17 17.12 -3.84
CA TYR A 91 13.56 16.75 -2.48
C TYR A 91 14.98 16.17 -2.43
N THR A 92 15.28 15.20 -3.31
CA THR A 92 16.62 14.58 -3.40
C THR A 92 17.69 15.63 -3.73
N ARG A 93 17.38 16.58 -4.63
CA ARG A 93 18.30 17.66 -4.98
C ARG A 93 18.56 18.57 -3.78
N GLN A 94 17.55 18.87 -2.98
CA GLN A 94 17.70 19.66 -1.77
C GLN A 94 18.58 18.94 -0.72
N GLU A 95 18.38 17.64 -0.51
CA GLU A 95 19.25 16.84 0.37
C GLU A 95 20.70 16.84 -0.12
N LEU A 96 20.93 16.69 -1.42
CA LEU A 96 22.27 16.77 -2.00
C LEU A 96 22.92 18.14 -1.78
N GLU A 97 22.19 19.23 -1.97
CA GLU A 97 22.72 20.58 -1.74
C GLU A 97 23.07 20.80 -0.25
N PHE A 98 22.25 20.27 0.65
CA PHE A 98 22.56 20.31 2.07
C PHE A 98 23.84 19.54 2.42
N VAL A 99 23.97 18.31 1.91
CA VAL A 99 25.18 17.49 2.10
C VAL A 99 26.43 18.17 1.52
N LYS A 100 26.32 18.76 0.32
CA LYS A 100 27.43 19.50 -0.30
C LYS A 100 27.89 20.67 0.58
N LYS A 101 26.96 21.42 1.17
CA LYS A 101 27.28 22.53 2.08
C LYS A 101 28.02 22.04 3.32
N ILE A 102 27.60 20.93 3.93
CA ILE A 102 28.31 20.34 5.08
C ILE A 102 29.74 19.95 4.70
N VAL A 103 29.91 19.28 3.56
CA VAL A 103 31.23 18.86 3.08
C VAL A 103 32.14 20.05 2.79
N ALA A 104 31.60 21.11 2.17
CA ALA A 104 32.34 22.35 1.90
C ALA A 104 32.79 23.04 3.21
N ALA A 105 31.87 23.23 4.16
CA ALA A 105 32.17 23.83 5.45
C ALA A 105 33.23 23.04 6.22
N ASN A 106 33.15 21.70 6.21
CA ASN A 106 34.16 20.85 6.85
C ASN A 106 35.54 20.99 6.16
N ARG A 107 35.58 21.08 4.83
CA ARG A 107 36.83 21.32 4.09
C ARG A 107 37.44 22.68 4.43
N GLU A 108 36.63 23.72 4.58
CA GLU A 108 37.08 25.07 4.98
C GLU A 108 37.63 25.06 6.41
N ALA A 109 36.90 24.50 7.37
CA ALA A 109 37.35 24.35 8.75
C ALA A 109 38.69 23.59 8.85
N GLN A 110 38.86 22.54 8.05
CA GLN A 110 40.12 21.79 7.96
C GLN A 110 41.27 22.64 7.41
N LYS A 111 41.03 23.48 6.40
CA LYS A 111 42.05 24.40 5.85
C LYS A 111 42.45 25.46 6.87
N GLU A 112 41.48 26.06 7.55
CA GLU A 112 41.74 27.05 8.61
C GLU A 112 42.55 26.46 9.76
N TRP A 113 42.18 25.27 10.24
CA TRP A 113 42.92 24.58 11.30
C TRP A 113 44.37 24.28 10.89
N LYS A 114 44.58 23.81 9.66
CA LYS A 114 45.93 23.54 9.12
C LYS A 114 46.74 24.82 8.91
N SER A 115 46.12 25.94 8.55
CA SER A 115 46.79 27.24 8.41
C SER A 115 47.25 27.79 9.77
N LYS A 116 46.36 27.76 10.78
CA LYS A 116 46.69 28.18 12.15
C LYS A 116 47.86 27.39 12.75
N ARG A 117 47.94 26.08 12.47
CA ARG A 117 49.04 25.20 12.91
C ARG A 117 50.38 25.42 12.20
N ARG A 118 50.41 26.12 11.07
CA ARG A 118 51.64 26.42 10.31
C ARG A 118 52.20 27.81 10.62
N GLN A 119 51.42 28.65 11.30
CA GLN A 119 51.75 30.05 11.63
C GLN A 119 52.07 30.25 13.12
N GLY A 120 52.01 29.20 13.93
CA GLY A 120 52.49 29.15 15.31
C GLY A 120 53.53 28.06 15.47
#